data_AF-A0A2U1P6F8-F1
#
_entry.id   AF-A0A2U1P6F8-F1
#
_cell.length_a   1.000
_cell.length_b   1.000
_cell.length_c   1.000
_cell.angle_alpha   90.00
_cell.angle_beta   90.00
_cell.angle_gamma   90.00
#
_symmetry.space_group_name_H-M   'P 1'
#
loop_
_entity.id
_entity.type
_entity.pdbx_description
1 polymer ?
#
loop_
_entity_poly.entity_id
_entity_poly.type
_entity_poly.pdbx_seq_one_letter_code
_entity_poly.pdbx_strand_id
1 'polypeptide(L)'
;MHEVVLSAVLTVVFEKLSSAAVNKIARFKKIHSELKKWENLLLMIQALLTDASQKEVTDEVVKRWLNSLEHLAYDIDDVLDTLATEAMHHEFVNESEALTNKVRKLIPSCCTSFPLNTRMISKLDNITTKLQELVAQKNNLGLSVKTEQFIRNKNRSYQTSVGNLKGIVGREGDKKVLLDKLLGDEQCNENFSIVPIVGMGGMGKTTLARLLYDDKKSEGSL
;
A
#
# COMPACT_ATOMS: atom_id res chain seq x y z
N MET A 1 8.00 -0.81 -6.16
CA MET A 1 7.52 0.03 -5.02
C MET A 1 6.00 0.14 -5.04
N HIS A 2 5.39 -0.05 -6.21
CA HIS A 2 3.96 0.01 -6.43
C HIS A 2 3.13 -0.96 -5.61
N GLU A 3 3.62 -2.17 -5.26
CA GLU A 3 2.83 -3.10 -4.41
C GLU A 3 2.42 -2.45 -3.09
N VAL A 4 3.34 -1.80 -2.38
CA VAL A 4 3.06 -1.21 -1.06
C VAL A 4 2.09 -0.04 -1.19
N VAL A 5 2.32 0.83 -2.18
CA VAL A 5 1.47 2.01 -2.43
C VAL A 5 0.08 1.59 -2.89
N LEU A 6 -0.02 0.75 -3.92
CA LEU A 6 -1.30 0.29 -4.45
C LEU A 6 -2.07 -0.57 -3.45
N SER A 7 -1.40 -1.39 -2.65
CA SER A 7 -2.09 -2.15 -1.60
C SER A 7 -2.71 -1.21 -0.57
N ALA A 8 -2.00 -0.18 -0.13
CA ALA A 8 -2.53 0.81 0.80
C ALA A 8 -3.70 1.60 0.19
N VAL A 9 -3.58 2.03 -1.08
CA VAL A 9 -4.65 2.73 -1.79
C VAL A 9 -5.88 1.83 -1.95
N LEU A 10 -5.70 0.56 -2.34
CA LEU A 10 -6.80 -0.39 -2.46
C LEU A 10 -7.50 -0.62 -1.11
N THR A 11 -6.77 -0.67 0.00
CA THR A 11 -7.37 -0.73 1.34
C THR A 11 -8.31 0.46 1.58
N VAL A 12 -7.87 1.68 1.28
CA VAL A 12 -8.71 2.88 1.40
C VAL A 12 -9.94 2.79 0.50
N VAL A 13 -9.78 2.32 -0.74
CA VAL A 13 -10.89 2.12 -1.68
C VAL A 13 -11.90 1.10 -1.13
N PHE A 14 -11.45 -0.02 -0.55
CA PHE A 14 -12.33 -1.01 0.07
C PHE A 14 -13.08 -0.45 1.30
N GLU A 15 -12.41 0.36 2.12
CA GLU A 15 -13.05 1.05 3.25
C GLU A 15 -14.14 2.02 2.75
N LYS A 16 -13.86 2.81 1.71
CA LYS A 16 -14.84 3.72 1.10
C LYS A 16 -16.01 2.98 0.44
N LEU A 17 -15.75 1.88 -0.28
CA LEU A 17 -16.78 1.00 -0.85
C LEU A 17 -17.73 0.46 0.24
N SER A 18 -17.18 0.14 1.41
CA SER A 18 -17.91 -0.39 2.56
C SER A 18 -18.57 0.70 3.42
N SER A 19 -18.34 1.98 3.12
CA SER A 19 -18.81 3.09 3.95
C SER A 19 -20.33 3.17 4.00
N ALA A 20 -20.86 3.61 5.14
CA ALA A 20 -22.31 3.77 5.32
C ALA A 20 -22.92 4.76 4.31
N ALA A 21 -22.20 5.83 3.96
CA ALA A 21 -22.65 6.83 3.01
C ALA A 21 -22.81 6.24 1.60
N VAL A 22 -21.80 5.52 1.09
CA VAL A 22 -21.88 4.84 -0.21
C VAL A 22 -22.98 3.78 -0.21
N ASN A 23 -23.11 3.01 0.87
CA ASN A 23 -24.15 1.98 1.01
C ASN A 23 -25.58 2.54 1.05
N LYS A 24 -25.78 3.78 1.52
CA LYS A 24 -27.10 4.46 1.46
C LYS A 24 -27.53 4.70 0.00
N ILE A 25 -26.62 5.08 -0.89
CA ILE A 25 -26.91 5.28 -2.32
C ILE A 25 -26.90 3.98 -3.10
N ALA A 26 -26.12 2.99 -2.67
CA ALA A 26 -26.14 1.66 -3.26
C ALA A 26 -27.53 0.97 -3.15
N ARG A 27 -28.56 1.60 -2.58
CA ARG A 27 -29.96 1.18 -2.73
C ARG A 27 -30.46 1.24 -4.17
N PHE A 28 -29.83 2.03 -5.04
CA PHE A 28 -30.12 1.99 -6.47
C PHE A 28 -29.51 0.74 -7.10
N LYS A 29 -30.39 -0.13 -7.62
CA LYS A 29 -30.03 -1.46 -8.15
C LYS A 29 -28.84 -1.44 -9.12
N LYS A 30 -28.76 -0.42 -10.01
CA LYS A 30 -27.64 -0.29 -10.95
C LYS A 30 -26.31 0.05 -10.25
N ILE A 31 -26.28 1.06 -9.38
CA ILE A 31 -25.07 1.43 -8.63
C ILE A 31 -24.58 0.25 -7.79
N HIS A 32 -25.48 -0.40 -7.05
CA HIS A 32 -25.13 -1.57 -6.25
C HIS A 32 -24.41 -2.64 -7.07
N SER A 33 -24.96 -2.93 -8.25
CA SER A 33 -24.42 -3.96 -9.12
C SER A 33 -23.03 -3.61 -9.66
N GLU A 34 -22.76 -2.33 -9.95
CA GLU A 34 -21.43 -1.89 -10.40
C GLU A 34 -20.41 -1.91 -9.25
N LEU A 35 -20.75 -1.37 -8.08
CA LEU A 35 -19.84 -1.37 -6.91
C LEU A 35 -19.48 -2.79 -6.48
N LYS A 36 -20.44 -3.72 -6.51
CA LYS A 36 -20.17 -5.14 -6.22
C LYS A 36 -19.27 -5.79 -7.28
N LYS A 37 -19.37 -5.39 -8.55
CA LYS A 37 -18.41 -5.86 -9.58
C LYS A 37 -17.02 -5.31 -9.29
N TRP A 38 -16.90 -4.04 -8.91
CA TRP A 38 -15.62 -3.42 -8.59
C TRP A 38 -14.93 -4.13 -7.45
N GLU A 39 -15.64 -4.39 -6.35
CA GLU A 39 -15.11 -5.13 -5.20
C GLU A 39 -14.47 -6.45 -5.64
N ASN A 40 -15.20 -7.25 -6.44
CA ASN A 40 -14.69 -8.53 -6.95
C ASN A 40 -13.46 -8.36 -7.86
N LEU A 41 -13.49 -7.40 -8.80
CA LEU A 41 -12.39 -7.16 -9.73
C LEU A 41 -11.13 -6.64 -9.00
N LEU A 42 -11.31 -5.74 -8.04
CA LEU A 42 -10.22 -5.20 -7.21
C LEU A 42 -9.59 -6.28 -6.34
N LEU A 43 -10.37 -7.22 -5.79
CA LEU A 43 -9.84 -8.38 -5.07
C LEU A 43 -8.98 -9.28 -5.98
N MET A 44 -9.43 -9.52 -7.22
CA MET A 44 -8.63 -10.28 -8.19
C MET A 44 -7.33 -9.56 -8.53
N ILE A 45 -7.37 -8.25 -8.71
CA ILE A 45 -6.19 -7.42 -8.99
C ILE A 45 -5.24 -7.40 -7.80
N GLN A 46 -5.75 -7.25 -6.57
CA GLN A 46 -4.96 -7.26 -5.34
C GLN A 46 -4.13 -8.55 -5.21
N ALA A 47 -4.71 -9.70 -5.56
CA ALA A 47 -4.02 -10.99 -5.56
C ALA A 47 -2.87 -11.09 -6.59
N LEU A 48 -2.79 -10.18 -7.56
CA LEU A 48 -1.74 -10.13 -8.59
C LEU A 48 -0.63 -9.11 -8.26
N LEU A 49 -0.87 -8.18 -7.33
CA LEU A 49 0.05 -7.06 -7.07
C LEU A 49 1.45 -7.51 -6.67
N THR A 50 1.56 -8.56 -5.87
CA THR A 50 2.86 -9.10 -5.44
C THR A 50 3.67 -9.67 -6.61
N ASP A 51 3.03 -10.35 -7.56
CA ASP A 51 3.73 -10.85 -8.74
C ASP A 51 4.08 -9.71 -9.70
N ALA A 52 3.13 -8.81 -9.95
CA ALA A 52 3.31 -7.65 -10.81
C ALA A 52 4.45 -6.74 -10.33
N SER A 53 4.52 -6.43 -9.03
CA SER A 53 5.59 -5.55 -8.50
C SER A 53 6.97 -6.20 -8.55
N GLN A 54 7.08 -7.53 -8.55
CA GLN A 54 8.37 -8.20 -8.75
C GLN A 54 8.82 -8.15 -10.21
N LYS A 55 7.88 -8.23 -11.16
CA LYS A 55 8.15 -8.17 -12.59
C LYS A 55 8.32 -6.75 -13.13
N GLU A 56 7.82 -5.74 -12.43
CA GLU A 56 7.90 -4.30 -12.78
C GLU A 56 9.32 -3.84 -13.14
N VAL A 57 10.34 -4.39 -12.49
CA VAL A 57 11.74 -4.00 -12.71
C VAL A 57 12.27 -4.44 -14.07
N THR A 58 11.74 -5.55 -14.60
CA THR A 58 12.25 -6.21 -15.82
C THR A 58 11.28 -6.11 -17.00
N ASP A 59 10.00 -5.89 -16.74
CA ASP A 59 8.94 -5.89 -17.74
C ASP A 59 8.20 -4.54 -17.75
N GLU A 60 8.49 -3.75 -18.79
CA GLU A 60 7.89 -2.43 -19.01
C GLU A 60 6.37 -2.51 -19.28
N VAL A 61 5.85 -3.64 -19.79
CA VAL A 61 4.41 -3.82 -20.01
C VAL A 61 3.71 -4.02 -18.67
N VAL A 62 4.29 -4.82 -17.77
CA VAL A 62 3.78 -4.98 -16.39
C VAL A 62 3.84 -3.64 -15.63
N LYS A 63 4.90 -2.86 -15.83
CA LYS A 63 5.00 -1.52 -15.23
C LYS A 63 3.90 -0.58 -15.72
N ARG A 64 3.59 -0.58 -17.03
CA ARG A 64 2.45 0.18 -17.57
C ARG A 64 1.13 -0.29 -16.99
N TRP A 65 0.95 -1.61 -16.83
CA TRP A 65 -0.25 -2.17 -16.20
C TRP A 65 -0.44 -1.66 -14.76
N LEU A 66 0.64 -1.63 -13.96
CA LEU A 66 0.62 -1.07 -12.59
C LEU A 66 0.30 0.42 -12.56
N ASN A 67 0.89 1.22 -13.47
CA ASN A 67 0.58 2.65 -13.57
C ASN A 67 -0.88 2.89 -14.00
N SER A 68 -1.42 2.08 -14.92
CA SER A 68 -2.83 2.15 -15.31
C SER A 68 -3.76 1.86 -14.13
N LEU A 69 -3.40 0.89 -13.29
CA LEU A 69 -4.13 0.59 -12.06
C LEU A 69 -4.04 1.74 -11.05
N GLU A 70 -2.87 2.37 -10.89
CA GLU A 70 -2.69 3.54 -10.03
C GLU A 70 -3.61 4.69 -10.43
N HIS A 71 -3.61 5.06 -11.71
CA HIS A 71 -4.51 6.10 -12.22
C HIS A 71 -5.99 5.73 -12.03
N LEU A 72 -6.34 4.46 -12.27
CA LEU A 72 -7.71 3.99 -12.08
C LEU A 72 -8.14 4.02 -10.60
N ALA A 73 -7.21 3.82 -9.66
CA ALA A 73 -7.51 3.92 -8.24
C ALA A 73 -7.93 5.34 -7.84
N TYR A 74 -7.29 6.39 -8.40
CA TYR A 74 -7.73 7.76 -8.22
C TYR A 74 -9.11 8.02 -8.85
N ASP A 75 -9.36 7.51 -10.07
CA ASP A 75 -10.69 7.61 -10.71
C ASP A 75 -11.80 6.97 -9.83
N ILE A 76 -11.50 5.83 -9.19
CA ILE A 76 -12.41 5.14 -8.28
C ILE A 76 -12.64 5.98 -7.02
N ASP A 77 -11.56 6.49 -6.41
CA ASP A 77 -11.61 7.30 -5.20
C ASP A 77 -12.52 8.53 -5.38
N ASP A 78 -12.32 9.26 -6.48
CA ASP A 78 -13.13 10.42 -6.87
C ASP A 78 -14.62 10.07 -6.99
N VAL A 79 -14.95 8.91 -7.58
CA VAL A 79 -16.34 8.48 -7.74
C VAL A 79 -16.96 8.07 -6.41
N LEU A 80 -16.22 7.38 -5.54
CA LEU A 80 -16.70 7.00 -4.21
C LEU A 80 -16.93 8.23 -3.34
N ASP A 81 -16.05 9.24 -3.40
CA ASP A 81 -16.23 10.50 -2.67
C ASP A 81 -17.41 11.30 -3.21
N THR A 82 -17.59 11.33 -4.53
CA THR A 82 -18.77 11.97 -5.13
C THR A 82 -20.06 11.27 -4.69
N LEU A 83 -20.08 9.94 -4.64
CA LEU A 83 -21.22 9.18 -4.10
C LEU A 83 -21.44 9.53 -2.63
N ALA A 84 -20.42 9.42 -1.78
CA ALA A 84 -20.56 9.75 -0.35
C ALA A 84 -21.10 11.18 -0.13
N THR A 85 -20.60 12.15 -0.91
CA THR A 85 -21.03 13.55 -0.87
C THR A 85 -22.50 13.72 -1.24
N GLU A 86 -22.94 13.10 -2.32
CA GLU A 86 -24.35 13.15 -2.74
C GLU A 86 -25.27 12.44 -1.73
N ALA A 87 -24.77 11.42 -1.03
CA ALA A 87 -25.53 10.70 0.01
C ALA A 87 -25.84 11.63 1.17
N MET A 88 -24.84 12.39 1.60
CA MET A 88 -24.95 13.38 2.66
C MET A 88 -25.88 14.52 2.24
N HIS A 89 -25.72 15.07 1.03
CA HIS A 89 -26.60 16.13 0.53
C HIS A 89 -28.07 15.72 0.54
N HIS A 90 -28.39 14.50 0.11
CA HIS A 90 -29.76 14.00 0.12
C HIS A 90 -30.31 13.83 1.55
N GLU A 91 -29.47 13.47 2.53
CA GLU A 91 -29.87 13.39 3.94
C GLU A 91 -30.23 14.78 4.50
N PHE A 92 -29.36 15.78 4.28
CA PHE A 92 -29.61 17.16 4.70
C PHE A 92 -30.87 17.78 4.08
N VAL A 93 -31.10 17.57 2.77
CA VAL A 93 -32.28 18.12 2.08
C VAL A 93 -33.56 17.48 2.59
N ASN A 94 -33.60 16.15 2.77
CA ASN A 94 -34.79 15.47 3.29
C ASN A 94 -35.08 15.82 4.76
N GLU A 95 -34.04 16.01 5.58
CA GLU A 95 -34.20 16.41 7.00
C GLU A 95 -34.72 17.86 7.10
N SER A 96 -34.24 18.77 6.26
CA SER A 96 -34.74 20.14 6.16
C SER A 96 -36.17 20.21 5.64
N GLU A 97 -36.55 19.41 4.63
CA GLU A 97 -37.91 19.38 4.09
C GLU A 97 -38.92 18.67 5.02
N ALA A 98 -38.48 17.69 5.80
CA ALA A 98 -39.31 17.00 6.79
C ALA A 98 -39.79 17.94 7.91
N LEU A 99 -39.00 18.98 8.21
CA LEU A 99 -39.32 20.00 9.21
C LEU A 99 -40.39 20.99 8.73
N THR A 100 -40.58 21.16 7.42
CA THR A 100 -41.46 22.21 6.84
C THR A 100 -42.78 21.71 6.26
N ASN A 101 -42.95 20.41 5.93
CA ASN A 101 -44.12 19.96 5.16
C ASN A 101 -44.86 18.75 5.74
N LYS A 102 -45.98 19.02 6.44
CA LYS A 102 -46.92 17.98 6.96
C LYS A 102 -47.68 17.19 5.87
N VAL A 103 -47.57 17.55 4.60
CA VAL A 103 -48.40 17.00 3.50
C VAL A 103 -47.70 15.88 2.70
N ARG A 104 -46.39 15.67 2.88
CA ARG A 104 -45.60 14.73 2.06
C ARG A 104 -45.58 13.27 2.56
N LYS A 105 -46.26 12.96 3.68
CA LYS A 105 -46.38 11.60 4.27
C LYS A 105 -47.04 10.55 3.34
N LEU A 106 -47.52 10.97 2.16
CA LEU A 106 -48.16 10.10 1.16
C LEU A 106 -47.24 9.74 -0.02
N ILE A 107 -46.01 10.27 -0.08
CA ILE A 107 -45.03 9.84 -1.08
C ILE A 107 -44.28 8.62 -0.51
N PRO A 108 -44.35 7.43 -1.16
CA PRO A 108 -43.61 6.26 -0.71
C PRO A 108 -42.13 6.59 -0.55
N SER A 109 -41.49 6.13 0.53
CA SER A 109 -40.05 6.35 0.78
C SER A 109 -39.14 5.83 -0.35
N CYS A 110 -39.67 4.94 -1.20
CA CYS A 110 -39.08 4.45 -2.45
C CYS A 110 -38.91 5.55 -3.52
N CYS A 111 -39.62 6.66 -3.40
CA CYS A 111 -39.68 7.73 -4.39
C CYS A 111 -38.92 9.00 -3.96
N THR A 112 -38.06 8.93 -2.94
CA THR A 112 -37.00 9.94 -2.74
C THR A 112 -35.93 9.68 -3.79
N SER A 113 -36.23 10.13 -5.01
CA SER A 113 -35.40 9.90 -6.19
C SER A 113 -34.09 10.63 -6.02
N PHE A 114 -33.04 9.90 -5.64
CA PHE A 114 -31.68 10.31 -5.95
C PHE A 114 -31.64 10.46 -7.47
N PRO A 115 -31.47 11.67 -8.02
CA PRO A 115 -31.37 11.85 -9.44
C PRO A 115 -30.01 11.27 -9.83
N LEU A 116 -29.99 9.97 -10.16
CA LEU A 116 -28.84 9.32 -10.74
C LEU A 116 -28.50 10.06 -12.03
N ASN A 117 -27.54 10.98 -11.95
CA ASN A 117 -27.10 11.71 -13.10
C ASN A 117 -26.54 10.69 -14.10
N THR A 118 -26.96 10.76 -15.35
CA THR A 118 -26.46 9.92 -16.44
C THR A 118 -24.93 9.97 -16.54
N ARG A 119 -24.33 11.11 -16.15
CA ARG A 119 -22.87 11.29 -16.01
C ARG A 119 -22.25 10.40 -14.93
N MET A 120 -22.92 10.18 -13.81
CA MET A 120 -22.42 9.29 -12.75
C MET A 120 -22.44 7.84 -13.22
N ILE A 121 -23.54 7.45 -13.88
CA ILE A 121 -23.69 6.11 -14.44
C ILE A 121 -22.62 5.82 -15.49
N SER A 122 -22.31 6.76 -16.39
CA SER A 122 -21.27 6.57 -17.40
C SER A 122 -19.87 6.49 -16.79
N LYS A 123 -19.58 7.23 -15.71
CA LYS A 123 -18.33 7.06 -14.95
C LYS A 123 -18.22 5.67 -14.33
N LEU A 124 -19.31 5.17 -13.75
CA LEU A 124 -19.36 3.82 -13.17
C LEU A 124 -19.05 2.77 -14.24
N ASP A 125 -19.77 2.83 -15.36
CA ASP A 125 -19.62 1.88 -16.47
C ASP A 125 -18.19 1.93 -17.06
N ASN A 126 -17.59 3.12 -17.20
CA ASN A 126 -16.22 3.31 -17.70
C ASN A 126 -15.16 2.67 -16.78
N ILE A 127 -15.27 2.88 -15.47
CA ILE A 127 -14.36 2.26 -14.49
C ILE A 127 -14.52 0.74 -14.50
N THR A 128 -15.76 0.23 -14.58
CA THR A 128 -16.02 -1.21 -14.71
C THR A 128 -15.29 -1.79 -15.91
N THR A 129 -15.37 -1.14 -17.07
CA THR A 129 -14.67 -1.58 -18.29
C THR A 129 -13.16 -1.60 -18.10
N LYS A 130 -12.57 -0.54 -17.53
CA LYS A 130 -11.13 -0.47 -17.26
C LYS A 130 -10.66 -1.55 -16.28
N LEU A 131 -11.41 -1.82 -15.21
CA LEU A 131 -11.10 -2.90 -14.27
C LEU A 131 -11.14 -4.28 -14.94
N GLN A 132 -12.15 -4.52 -15.78
CA GLN A 132 -12.26 -5.76 -16.56
C GLN A 132 -11.08 -5.93 -17.52
N GLU A 133 -10.66 -4.84 -18.19
CA GLU A 133 -9.51 -4.85 -19.08
C GLU A 133 -8.22 -5.22 -18.33
N LEU A 134 -7.97 -4.61 -17.16
CA LEU A 134 -6.80 -4.93 -16.33
C LEU A 134 -6.79 -6.40 -15.92
N VAL A 135 -7.94 -6.96 -15.52
CA VAL A 135 -8.07 -8.38 -15.17
C VAL A 135 -7.86 -9.28 -16.39
N ALA A 136 -8.38 -8.90 -17.56
CA ALA A 136 -8.22 -9.67 -18.80
C ALA A 136 -6.76 -9.72 -19.27
N GLN A 137 -5.99 -8.64 -19.07
CA GLN A 137 -4.57 -8.57 -19.43
C GLN A 137 -3.69 -9.53 -18.61
N LYS A 138 -4.17 -10.03 -17.45
CA LYS A 138 -3.44 -10.95 -16.57
C LYS A 138 -2.72 -12.08 -17.32
N ASN A 139 -3.44 -12.79 -18.18
CA ASN A 139 -2.89 -13.98 -18.86
C ASN A 139 -1.80 -13.60 -19.87
N ASN A 140 -1.99 -12.49 -20.58
CA ASN A 140 -1.03 -11.99 -21.56
C ASN A 140 0.26 -11.48 -20.91
N LEU A 141 0.15 -10.93 -19.69
CA LEU A 141 1.27 -10.48 -18.87
C LEU A 141 1.92 -11.61 -18.06
N GLY A 142 1.40 -12.84 -18.17
CA GLY A 142 1.86 -13.98 -17.39
C GLY A 142 1.74 -13.77 -15.88
N LEU A 143 0.83 -12.91 -15.41
CA LEU A 143 0.64 -12.61 -13.99
C LEU A 143 -0.05 -13.77 -13.29
N SER A 144 0.50 -14.21 -12.16
CA SER A 144 -0.07 -15.30 -11.37
C SER A 144 -0.24 -14.91 -9.91
N VAL A 145 -1.22 -15.53 -9.25
CA VAL A 145 -1.39 -15.38 -7.82
C VAL A 145 -0.26 -16.15 -7.16
N LYS A 146 0.65 -15.43 -6.50
CA LYS A 146 1.71 -16.06 -5.72
C LYS A 146 1.12 -16.54 -4.40
N THR A 147 0.73 -17.81 -4.35
CA THR A 147 0.47 -18.48 -3.07
C THR A 147 1.77 -18.47 -2.27
N GLU A 148 1.68 -18.16 -0.98
CA GLU A 148 2.77 -17.88 -0.02
C GLU A 148 3.90 -18.91 0.04
N GLN A 149 3.75 -20.07 -0.60
CA GLN A 149 4.78 -21.10 -0.75
C GLN A 149 6.07 -20.63 -1.43
N PHE A 150 6.06 -19.53 -2.20
CA PHE A 150 7.27 -18.97 -2.81
C PHE A 150 7.93 -17.82 -2.02
N ILE A 151 7.44 -17.47 -0.83
CA ILE A 151 8.12 -16.51 0.06
C ILE A 151 9.38 -17.13 0.71
N ARG A 152 9.67 -18.41 0.46
CA ARG A 152 10.83 -19.09 1.06
C ARG A 152 12.17 -18.90 0.34
N ASN A 153 12.30 -17.90 -0.53
CA ASN A 153 13.60 -17.49 -1.06
C ASN A 153 13.86 -15.98 -0.96
N LYS A 154 13.30 -15.32 0.07
CA LYS A 154 14.00 -14.18 0.70
C LYS A 154 15.14 -14.71 1.60
N ASN A 155 15.94 -15.63 1.08
CA ASN A 155 17.36 -15.66 1.42
C ASN A 155 18.00 -14.43 0.76
N ARG A 156 17.56 -13.23 1.16
CA ARG A 156 18.50 -12.11 1.22
C ARG A 156 19.49 -12.59 2.25
N SER A 157 20.51 -13.32 1.78
CA SER A 157 21.61 -13.74 2.61
C SER A 157 22.01 -12.49 3.37
N TYR A 158 21.80 -12.48 4.68
CA TYR A 158 22.27 -11.41 5.56
C TYR A 158 23.81 -11.40 5.61
N GLN A 159 24.48 -12.00 4.63
CA GLN A 159 25.89 -11.85 4.39
C GLN A 159 26.11 -10.47 3.80
N THR A 160 26.56 -9.58 4.66
CA THR A 160 27.43 -8.48 4.27
C THR A 160 28.68 -9.12 3.67
N SER A 161 28.77 -9.35 2.37
CA SER A 161 30.03 -9.77 1.75
C SER A 161 30.95 -8.55 1.62
N VAL A 162 31.46 -8.05 2.75
CA VAL A 162 32.60 -7.14 2.71
C VAL A 162 33.82 -8.02 2.46
N GLY A 163 34.18 -8.14 1.18
CA GLY A 163 35.45 -8.74 0.77
C GLY A 163 36.62 -7.93 1.31
N ASN A 164 37.56 -8.61 1.96
CA ASN A 164 38.89 -8.16 2.36
C ASN A 164 38.96 -6.76 3.02
N LEU A 165 38.92 -6.73 4.35
CA LEU A 165 39.02 -5.51 5.17
C LEU A 165 40.35 -4.73 5.02
N LYS A 166 41.33 -5.27 4.29
CA LYS A 166 42.66 -4.66 4.07
C LYS A 166 42.63 -3.34 3.30
N GLY A 167 41.54 -3.00 2.61
CA GLY A 167 41.42 -1.78 1.79
C GLY A 167 40.76 -0.58 2.48
N ILE A 168 40.41 -0.69 3.77
CA ILE A 168 39.72 0.40 4.49
C ILE A 168 40.76 1.32 5.11
N VAL A 169 40.64 2.63 4.83
CA VAL A 169 41.56 3.67 5.30
C VAL A 169 40.78 4.83 5.93
N GLY A 170 41.41 5.56 6.85
CA GLY A 170 40.86 6.80 7.41
C GLY A 170 39.73 6.59 8.43
N ARG A 171 39.61 5.39 8.98
CA ARG A 171 38.59 4.99 9.96
C ARG A 171 39.18 4.57 11.30
N GLU A 172 40.48 4.76 11.48
CA GLU A 172 41.22 4.35 12.67
C GLU A 172 40.73 5.12 13.91
N GLY A 173 40.42 6.41 13.77
CA GLY A 173 39.84 7.24 14.83
C GLY A 173 38.45 6.77 15.27
N ASP A 174 37.53 6.60 14.31
CA ASP A 174 36.18 6.08 14.55
C ASP A 174 36.22 4.71 15.24
N LYS A 175 37.12 3.83 14.78
CA LYS A 175 37.32 2.48 15.33
C LYS A 175 37.76 2.55 16.78
N LYS A 176 38.76 3.38 17.11
CA LYS A 176 39.28 3.52 18.47
C LYS A 176 38.22 4.04 19.44
N VAL A 177 37.47 5.07 19.05
CA VAL A 177 36.39 5.64 19.88
C VAL A 177 35.29 4.62 20.14
N LEU A 178 34.93 3.82 19.14
CA LEU A 178 33.89 2.80 19.29
C LEU A 178 34.38 1.59 20.10
N LEU A 179 35.64 1.17 19.96
CA LEU A 179 36.22 0.11 20.80
C LEU A 179 36.28 0.52 22.27
N ASP A 180 36.69 1.74 22.55
CA ASP A 180 36.75 2.29 23.91
C ASP A 180 35.35 2.28 24.56
N LYS A 181 34.31 2.68 23.82
CA LYS A 181 32.91 2.59 24.29
C LYS A 181 32.38 1.16 24.45
N LEU A 182 32.91 0.20 23.69
CA LEU A 182 32.50 -1.21 23.72
C LEU A 182 33.29 -2.07 24.72
N LEU A 183 34.41 -1.56 25.22
CA LEU A 183 35.31 -2.22 26.18
C LEU A 183 35.39 -1.46 27.51
N GLY A 184 34.98 -0.20 27.54
CA GLY A 184 34.90 0.60 28.74
C GLY A 184 33.85 0.04 29.68
N ASP A 185 34.28 -0.30 30.90
CA ASP A 185 33.39 -0.58 32.02
C ASP A 185 32.77 0.74 32.50
N GLU A 186 31.65 1.13 31.89
CA GLU A 186 30.76 2.08 32.55
C GLU A 186 29.98 1.31 33.63
N GLN A 187 29.91 1.86 34.85
CA GLN A 187 29.09 1.31 35.93
C GLN A 187 27.61 1.42 35.55
N CYS A 188 27.13 0.43 34.81
CA CYS A 188 25.75 0.30 34.39
C CYS A 188 25.10 -0.83 35.18
N ASN A 189 23.92 -0.57 35.75
CA ASN A 189 23.09 -1.59 36.41
C ASN A 189 22.46 -2.59 35.42
N GLU A 190 22.82 -2.51 34.14
CA GLU A 190 22.24 -3.27 33.03
C GLU A 190 23.30 -4.20 32.41
N ASN A 191 22.92 -5.45 32.12
CA ASN A 191 23.85 -6.49 31.66
C ASN A 191 24.23 -6.40 30.16
N PHE A 192 23.88 -5.32 29.47
CA PHE A 192 24.17 -5.13 28.05
C PHE A 192 24.47 -3.67 27.72
N SER A 193 25.33 -3.45 26.72
CA SER A 193 25.67 -2.12 26.20
C SER A 193 25.31 -2.02 24.72
N ILE A 194 24.73 -0.88 24.31
CA ILE A 194 24.29 -0.60 22.94
C ILE A 194 25.03 0.62 22.41
N VAL A 195 25.72 0.46 21.28
CA VAL A 195 26.42 1.56 20.60
C VAL A 195 25.84 1.76 19.19
N PRO A 196 24.97 2.77 18.97
CA PRO A 196 24.36 2.99 17.66
C PRO A 196 25.33 3.69 16.69
N ILE A 197 25.39 3.19 15.44
CA ILE A 197 26.13 3.83 14.33
C ILE A 197 25.11 4.40 13.33
N VAL A 198 24.99 5.72 13.29
CA VAL A 198 24.01 6.45 12.47
C VAL A 198 24.67 7.31 11.39
N GLY A 199 23.95 7.59 10.31
CA GLY A 199 24.44 8.40 9.19
C GLY A 199 23.78 8.04 7.86
N MET A 200 24.03 8.84 6.83
CA MET A 200 23.45 8.66 5.48
C MET A 200 23.85 7.32 4.82
N GLY A 201 23.08 6.92 3.81
CA GLY A 201 23.39 5.74 2.99
C GLY A 201 24.76 5.84 2.31
N GLY A 202 25.44 4.71 2.09
CA GLY A 202 26.76 4.69 1.42
C GLY A 202 27.95 5.14 2.27
N MET A 203 27.75 5.65 3.49
CA MET A 203 28.82 6.15 4.36
C MET A 203 29.70 5.06 5.03
N GLY A 204 29.52 3.79 4.68
CA GLY A 204 30.35 2.70 5.22
C GLY A 204 30.04 2.30 6.67
N LYS A 205 28.86 2.63 7.22
CA LYS A 205 28.45 2.26 8.59
C LYS A 205 28.57 0.75 8.86
N THR A 206 28.04 -0.06 7.93
CA THR A 206 28.12 -1.52 8.00
C THR A 206 29.56 -2.04 7.90
N THR A 207 30.40 -1.35 7.12
CA THR A 207 31.83 -1.64 6.99
C THR A 207 32.57 -1.40 8.32
N LEU A 208 32.29 -0.28 8.99
CA LEU A 208 32.86 0.06 10.29
C LEU A 208 32.40 -0.92 11.39
N ALA A 209 31.11 -1.26 11.44
CA ALA A 209 30.60 -2.25 12.38
C ALA A 209 31.31 -3.62 12.23
N ARG A 210 31.58 -4.03 10.98
CA ARG A 210 32.29 -5.28 10.71
C ARG A 210 33.76 -5.21 11.11
N LEU A 211 34.45 -4.10 10.84
CA LEU A 211 35.82 -3.88 11.28
C LEU A 211 35.98 -4.06 12.80
N LEU A 212 35.01 -3.58 13.58
CA LEU A 212 35.00 -3.72 15.04
C LEU A 212 34.78 -5.17 15.48
N TYR A 213 33.85 -5.87 14.83
CA TYR A 213 33.52 -7.26 15.14
C TYR A 213 34.69 -8.21 14.86
N ASP A 214 35.36 -8.04 13.71
CA ASP A 214 36.48 -8.90 13.32
C ASP A 214 37.72 -8.66 14.21
N ASP A 215 37.96 -7.43 14.70
CA ASP A 215 39.04 -7.12 15.65
C ASP A 215 38.85 -7.82 17.01
N LYS A 216 37.62 -7.81 17.56
CA LYS A 216 37.33 -8.53 18.81
C LYS A 216 37.55 -10.03 18.68
N LYS A 217 37.30 -10.61 17.50
CA LYS A 217 37.53 -12.04 17.25
C LYS A 217 39.01 -12.42 17.29
N SER A 218 39.92 -11.51 16.90
CA SER A 218 41.36 -11.72 17.00
C SER A 218 41.92 -11.59 18.42
N GLU A 219 41.27 -10.85 19.32
CA GLU A 219 41.75 -10.65 20.70
C GLU A 219 41.29 -11.75 21.69
N GLY A 220 40.25 -12.51 21.37
CA GLY A 220 39.73 -13.61 22.21
C GLY A 220 40.42 -14.97 22.04
N SER A 221 41.64 -15.01 21.49
CA SER A 221 42.35 -16.26 21.14
C SER A 221 43.69 -16.46 21.87
N LEU A 222 43.85 -15.84 23.06
CA LEU A 222 44.95 -16.11 24.00
C LEU A 222 44.42 -16.72 25.29
#